data_AF-A0A5B0W2S7-F1
#
_entry.id   AF-A0A5B0W2S7-F1
#
_cell.length_a   1.000
_cell.length_b   1.000
_cell.length_c   1.000
_cell.angle_alpha   90.00
_cell.angle_beta   90.00
_cell.angle_gamma   90.00
#
_symmetry.space_group_name_H-M   'P 1'
#
loop_
_entity.id
_entity.type
_entity.pdbx_description
1 polymer ?
#
loop_
_entity_poly.entity_id
_entity_poly.type
_entity_poly.pdbx_seq_one_letter_code
_entity_poly.pdbx_strand_id
1 'polypeptide(L)'
;MSLTLDQVKSKSATRLIGLNPVVMAATTVLIERCYARGVPIIITQGLRTIAEQDALYVQGRTKPGSIVTNAKGGTSYHNYGLAIDFALLLLDGKQVSWDLKRDGDGDKVADWTEVVQEAKALGFEWGGDFVSIKDAPHFQMTFGLTTSQLRAGANLSEIAMAKATAIIDRLKEEVKEDMSKIAELEAIVTNQDERLVAMEKRLNISGKETYASNYTEAITAAKAAGAITTSADKSKLELNIIQMFFNLGLV
;
A
#
# COMPACT_ATOMS: atom_id res chain seq x y z
N MET A 1 5.93 11.04 4.22
CA MET A 1 6.57 9.73 4.34
C MET A 1 5.48 8.69 4.20
N SER A 2 5.65 7.71 3.33
CA SER A 2 4.79 6.53 3.28
C SER A 2 4.95 5.73 4.58
N LEU A 3 3.91 5.02 4.99
CA LEU A 3 3.97 4.12 6.15
C LEU A 3 4.86 2.92 5.83
N THR A 4 5.60 2.42 6.81
CA THR A 4 6.27 1.13 6.69
C THR A 4 5.27 -0.02 6.85
N LEU A 5 5.60 -1.20 6.33
CA LEU A 5 4.77 -2.40 6.52
C LEU A 5 4.52 -2.71 8.01
N ASP A 6 5.52 -2.55 8.87
CA ASP A 6 5.35 -2.76 10.32
C ASP A 6 4.37 -1.75 10.94
N GLN A 7 4.41 -0.50 10.50
CA GLN A 7 3.44 0.51 10.92
C GLN A 7 2.03 0.14 10.49
N VAL A 8 1.86 -0.37 9.26
CA VAL A 8 0.55 -0.82 8.76
C VAL A 8 0.04 -2.03 9.55
N LYS A 9 0.88 -3.05 9.77
CA LYS A 9 0.53 -4.25 10.55
C LYS A 9 0.15 -3.91 11.99
N SER A 10 0.89 -3.00 12.63
CA SER A 10 0.63 -2.61 14.03
C SER A 10 -0.76 -2.01 14.24
N LYS A 11 -1.33 -1.33 13.23
CA LYS A 11 -2.66 -0.73 13.30
C LYS A 11 -3.79 -1.76 13.40
N SER A 12 -3.54 -2.99 12.94
CA SER A 12 -4.52 -4.08 12.94
C SER A 12 -4.31 -5.06 14.10
N ALA A 13 -3.20 -4.97 14.83
CA ALA A 13 -2.75 -6.01 15.76
C ALA A 13 -3.80 -6.41 16.81
N THR A 14 -4.51 -5.43 17.38
CA THR A 14 -5.54 -5.70 18.40
C THR A 14 -6.77 -6.41 17.83
N ARG A 15 -7.07 -6.22 16.54
CA ARG A 15 -8.21 -6.86 15.87
C ARG A 15 -7.94 -8.30 15.45
N LEU A 16 -6.68 -8.71 15.42
CA LEU A 16 -6.31 -10.10 15.13
C LEU A 16 -6.43 -11.02 16.35
N ILE A 17 -6.53 -10.46 17.55
CA ILE A 17 -6.65 -11.24 18.80
C ILE A 17 -7.96 -12.02 18.79
N GLY A 18 -7.86 -13.33 19.04
CA GLY A 18 -9.01 -14.24 19.13
C GLY A 18 -9.54 -14.71 17.77
N LEU A 19 -8.93 -14.31 16.65
CA LEU A 19 -9.17 -14.96 15.37
C LEU A 19 -8.67 -16.40 15.40
N ASN A 20 -9.31 -17.25 14.61
CA ASN A 20 -8.78 -18.57 14.31
C ASN A 20 -7.36 -18.45 13.71
N PRO A 21 -6.40 -19.33 14.06
CA PRO A 21 -5.01 -19.19 13.60
C PRO A 21 -4.83 -19.11 12.09
N VAL A 22 -5.62 -19.85 11.31
CA VAL A 22 -5.56 -19.82 9.84
C VAL A 22 -6.11 -18.49 9.31
N VAL A 23 -7.21 -17.99 9.90
CA VAL A 23 -7.79 -16.69 9.53
C VAL A 23 -6.85 -15.53 9.90
N MET A 24 -6.19 -15.62 11.07
CA MET A 24 -5.16 -14.66 11.48
C MET A 24 -3.98 -14.65 10.51
N ALA A 25 -3.50 -15.84 10.10
CA ALA A 25 -2.41 -15.96 9.12
C ALA A 25 -2.82 -15.40 7.76
N ALA A 26 -4.00 -15.77 7.25
CA ALA A 26 -4.55 -15.25 6.01
C ALA A 26 -4.68 -13.72 6.05
N THR A 27 -5.21 -13.17 7.15
CA THR A 27 -5.36 -11.72 7.33
C THR A 27 -4.01 -11.01 7.35
N THR A 28 -2.99 -11.61 7.98
CA THR A 28 -1.65 -11.04 8.02
C THR A 28 -1.04 -10.98 6.63
N VAL A 29 -1.15 -12.08 5.87
CA VAL A 29 -0.66 -12.15 4.49
C VAL A 29 -1.46 -11.21 3.58
N LEU A 30 -2.77 -11.04 3.80
CA LEU A 30 -3.59 -10.07 3.07
C LEU A 30 -3.06 -8.64 3.26
N ILE A 31 -2.75 -8.23 4.50
CA ILE A 31 -2.15 -6.91 4.77
C ILE A 31 -0.83 -6.74 4.03
N GLU A 32 0.03 -7.76 4.05
CA GLU A 32 1.34 -7.74 3.37
C GLU A 32 1.20 -7.63 1.86
N ARG A 33 0.28 -8.39 1.26
CA ARG A 33 0.03 -8.40 -0.19
C ARG A 33 -0.57 -7.09 -0.67
N CYS A 34 -1.58 -6.56 0.03
CA CYS A 34 -2.15 -5.26 -0.32
C CYS A 34 -1.11 -4.13 -0.16
N TYR A 35 -0.25 -4.20 0.87
CA TYR A 35 0.85 -3.24 1.02
C TYR A 35 1.86 -3.31 -0.14
N ALA A 36 2.26 -4.52 -0.56
CA ALA A 36 3.20 -4.70 -1.67
C ALA A 36 2.67 -4.14 -3.01
N ARG A 37 1.34 -4.07 -3.15
CA ARG A 37 0.67 -3.44 -4.30
C ARG A 37 0.50 -1.92 -4.18
N GLY A 38 0.89 -1.31 -3.08
CA GLY A 38 0.65 0.13 -2.84
C GLY A 38 -0.74 0.47 -2.29
N VAL A 39 -1.53 -0.54 -1.91
CA VAL A 39 -2.90 -0.40 -1.39
C VAL A 39 -2.95 -0.84 0.09
N PRO A 40 -2.39 -0.07 1.03
CA PRO A 40 -2.40 -0.46 2.43
C PRO A 40 -3.83 -0.54 2.98
N ILE A 41 -4.10 -1.54 3.81
CA ILE A 41 -5.39 -1.74 4.48
C ILE A 41 -5.25 -1.76 5.99
N ILE A 42 -6.37 -1.57 6.69
CA ILE A 42 -6.47 -1.75 8.14
C ILE A 42 -7.65 -2.67 8.45
N ILE A 43 -7.47 -3.57 9.42
CA ILE A 43 -8.54 -4.40 9.96
C ILE A 43 -9.29 -3.58 11.00
N THR A 44 -10.58 -3.38 10.77
CA THR A 44 -11.46 -2.58 11.62
C THR A 44 -12.25 -3.43 12.62
N GLN A 45 -12.54 -4.69 12.27
CA GLN A 45 -13.20 -5.69 13.12
C GLN A 45 -12.58 -7.07 12.92
N GLY A 46 -12.54 -7.87 13.99
CA GLY A 46 -12.12 -9.27 13.98
C GLY A 46 -13.11 -10.11 14.78
N LEU A 47 -12.64 -10.81 15.82
CA LEU A 47 -13.54 -11.50 16.77
C LEU A 47 -14.50 -10.49 17.42
N ARG A 48 -15.78 -10.85 17.46
CA ARG A 48 -16.84 -10.12 18.16
C ARG A 48 -17.59 -11.08 19.07
N THR A 49 -17.68 -10.80 20.36
CA THR A 49 -18.43 -11.65 21.29
C THR A 49 -19.92 -11.69 20.92
N ILE A 50 -20.64 -12.72 21.40
CA ILE A 50 -22.08 -12.85 21.20
C ILE A 50 -22.83 -11.62 21.75
N ALA A 51 -22.45 -11.16 22.95
CA ALA A 51 -23.06 -9.99 23.58
C ALA A 51 -22.84 -8.69 22.78
N GLU A 52 -21.63 -8.49 22.24
CA GLU A 52 -21.35 -7.34 21.36
C GLU A 52 -22.17 -7.42 20.06
N GLN A 53 -22.32 -8.61 19.47
CA GLN A 53 -23.14 -8.80 18.28
C GLN A 53 -24.63 -8.52 18.56
N ASP A 54 -25.15 -8.97 19.70
CA ASP A 54 -26.53 -8.65 20.11
C ASP A 54 -26.71 -7.14 20.35
N ALA A 55 -25.69 -6.47 20.91
CA ALA A 55 -25.70 -5.02 21.07
C ALA A 55 -25.75 -4.27 19.73
N LEU A 56 -25.05 -4.76 18.70
CA LEU A 56 -25.15 -4.21 17.34
C LEU A 56 -26.51 -4.53 16.69
N TYR A 57 -27.04 -5.74 16.91
CA TYR A 57 -28.32 -6.15 16.35
C TYR A 57 -29.48 -5.28 16.82
N VAL A 58 -29.48 -4.82 18.06
CA VAL A 58 -30.54 -3.96 18.59
C VAL A 58 -30.51 -2.51 18.06
N GLN A 59 -29.40 -2.07 17.47
CA GLN A 59 -29.27 -0.73 16.88
C GLN A 59 -30.19 -0.55 15.67
N GLY A 60 -30.93 0.55 15.63
CA GLY A 60 -31.95 0.83 14.61
C GLY A 60 -33.20 -0.05 14.68
N ARG A 61 -33.32 -0.88 15.74
CA ARG A 61 -34.49 -1.73 16.01
C ARG A 61 -35.14 -1.36 17.33
N THR A 62 -34.43 -1.61 18.43
CA THR A 62 -34.90 -1.31 19.79
C THR A 62 -34.04 -0.24 20.49
N LYS A 63 -32.91 0.16 19.88
CA LYS A 63 -32.11 1.34 20.24
C LYS A 63 -32.00 2.30 19.03
N PRO A 64 -31.86 3.62 19.24
CA PRO A 64 -31.61 4.57 18.17
C PRO A 64 -30.33 4.24 17.36
N GLY A 65 -30.27 4.70 16.11
CA GLY A 65 -29.13 4.52 15.19
C GLY A 65 -29.51 3.80 13.90
N SER A 66 -28.59 3.71 12.95
CA SER A 66 -28.82 2.94 11.71
C SER A 66 -28.71 1.43 11.96
N ILE A 67 -29.45 0.62 11.22
CA ILE A 67 -29.25 -0.83 11.20
C ILE A 67 -27.90 -1.12 10.54
N VAL A 68 -26.96 -1.66 11.32
CA VAL A 68 -25.60 -2.00 10.85
C VAL A 68 -25.39 -3.50 10.65
N THR A 69 -26.33 -4.34 11.09
CA THR A 69 -26.26 -5.79 10.91
C THR A 69 -27.65 -6.43 10.95
N ASN A 70 -27.79 -7.56 10.26
CA ASN A 70 -28.94 -8.46 10.37
C ASN A 70 -28.65 -9.70 11.22
N ALA A 71 -27.40 -9.94 11.61
CA ALA A 71 -27.02 -11.09 12.39
C ALA A 71 -27.25 -10.84 13.89
N LYS A 72 -27.97 -11.76 14.54
CA LYS A 72 -28.04 -11.88 16.00
C LYS A 72 -26.74 -12.49 16.56
N GLY A 73 -26.52 -12.41 17.85
CA GLY A 73 -25.45 -13.12 18.54
C GLY A 73 -25.44 -14.61 18.19
N GLY A 74 -24.26 -15.14 17.85
CA GLY A 74 -24.09 -16.54 17.43
C GLY A 74 -24.61 -16.85 16.02
N THR A 75 -24.90 -15.81 15.21
CA THR A 75 -25.27 -15.97 13.78
C THR A 75 -24.35 -15.20 12.84
N SER A 76 -23.26 -14.63 13.36
CA SER A 76 -22.19 -13.98 12.60
C SER A 76 -20.90 -14.79 12.70
N TYR A 77 -20.13 -14.90 11.61
CA TYR A 77 -18.81 -15.55 11.63
C TYR A 77 -17.78 -14.80 12.49
N HIS A 78 -18.00 -13.49 12.73
CA HIS A 78 -17.21 -12.75 13.73
C HIS A 78 -17.33 -13.36 15.13
N ASN A 79 -18.43 -14.05 15.47
CA ASN A 79 -18.62 -14.69 16.78
C ASN A 79 -17.73 -15.92 16.99
N TYR A 80 -17.08 -16.39 15.94
CA TYR A 80 -16.27 -17.61 15.95
C TYR A 80 -14.81 -17.33 15.55
N GLY A 81 -14.42 -16.05 15.41
CA GLY A 81 -13.08 -15.67 14.95
C GLY A 81 -12.81 -16.05 13.50
N LEU A 82 -13.86 -16.14 12.68
CA LEU A 82 -13.82 -16.61 11.29
C LEU A 82 -14.09 -15.51 10.25
N ALA A 83 -14.17 -14.26 10.69
CA ALA A 83 -14.40 -13.11 9.82
C ALA A 83 -13.63 -11.88 10.28
N ILE A 84 -13.38 -10.99 9.33
CA ILE A 84 -12.74 -9.69 9.50
C ILE A 84 -13.51 -8.64 8.70
N ASP A 85 -13.47 -7.40 9.17
CA ASP A 85 -13.85 -6.23 8.36
C ASP A 85 -12.61 -5.39 8.09
N PHE A 86 -12.41 -4.93 6.86
CA PHE A 86 -11.27 -4.08 6.48
C PHE A 86 -11.72 -2.70 6.01
N ALA A 87 -10.80 -1.74 6.02
CA ALA A 87 -10.92 -0.47 5.30
C ALA A 87 -9.63 -0.15 4.56
N LEU A 88 -9.71 0.70 3.53
CA LEU A 88 -8.53 1.24 2.86
C LEU A 88 -7.83 2.22 3.80
N LEU A 89 -6.53 2.02 4.07
CA LEU A 89 -5.75 2.92 4.88
C LEU A 89 -5.14 4.00 3.97
N LEU A 90 -5.39 5.28 4.29
CA LEU A 90 -4.82 6.36 3.49
C LEU A 90 -3.32 6.54 3.77
N LEU A 91 -2.60 7.12 2.83
CA LEU A 91 -1.13 7.30 2.87
C LEU A 91 -0.63 8.07 4.10
N ASP A 92 -1.48 8.90 4.71
CA ASP A 92 -1.16 9.61 5.96
C ASP A 92 -1.15 8.71 7.20
N GLY A 93 -1.67 7.48 7.08
CA GLY A 93 -1.84 6.50 8.15
C GLY A 93 -2.79 6.89 9.26
N LYS A 94 -3.54 7.97 9.11
CA LYS A 94 -4.46 8.51 10.12
C LYS A 94 -5.91 8.33 9.71
N GLN A 95 -6.17 8.33 8.41
CA GLN A 95 -7.52 8.27 7.86
C GLN A 95 -7.74 6.96 7.12
N VAL A 96 -9.01 6.57 7.02
CA VAL A 96 -9.45 5.41 6.25
C VAL A 96 -10.47 5.83 5.20
N SER A 97 -10.53 5.10 4.09
CA SER A 97 -11.55 5.26 3.07
C SER A 97 -12.44 4.02 2.97
N TRP A 98 -13.73 4.28 2.79
CA TRP A 98 -14.78 3.29 2.48
C TRP A 98 -15.27 3.42 1.04
N ASP A 99 -14.55 4.19 0.20
CA ASP A 99 -14.92 4.40 -1.21
C ASP A 99 -14.49 3.20 -2.06
N LEU A 100 -15.47 2.42 -2.51
CA LEU A 100 -15.28 1.24 -3.36
C LEU A 100 -14.71 1.57 -4.76
N LYS A 101 -14.76 2.84 -5.18
CA LYS A 101 -14.30 3.30 -6.50
C LYS A 101 -12.97 4.04 -6.43
N ARG A 102 -12.41 4.18 -5.23
CA ARG A 102 -11.12 4.82 -5.04
C ARG A 102 -10.04 4.03 -5.80
N ASP A 103 -9.21 4.78 -6.53
CA ASP A 103 -7.99 4.34 -7.21
C ASP A 103 -6.88 5.26 -6.69
N GLY A 104 -6.20 4.81 -5.63
CA GLY A 104 -5.27 5.59 -4.83
C GLY A 104 -3.84 5.53 -5.34
N ASP A 105 -3.48 4.46 -6.02
CA ASP A 105 -2.18 4.21 -6.63
C ASP A 105 -2.13 4.60 -8.12
N GLY A 106 -3.30 4.82 -8.74
CA GLY A 106 -3.44 5.34 -10.10
C GLY A 106 -3.31 4.29 -11.19
N ASP A 107 -3.50 3.00 -10.86
CA ASP A 107 -3.32 1.88 -11.80
C ASP A 107 -4.56 1.62 -12.68
N LYS A 108 -5.65 2.39 -12.49
CA LYS A 108 -6.96 2.29 -13.15
C LYS A 108 -7.81 1.10 -12.72
N VAL A 109 -7.42 0.43 -11.65
CA VAL A 109 -8.21 -0.53 -10.90
C VAL A 109 -8.61 0.14 -9.59
N ALA A 110 -9.81 -0.15 -9.09
CA ALA A 110 -10.19 0.38 -7.78
C ALA A 110 -9.45 -0.41 -6.70
N ASP A 111 -8.81 0.29 -5.75
CA ASP A 111 -8.13 -0.24 -4.57
C ASP A 111 -8.96 -1.34 -3.88
N TRP A 112 -10.27 -1.09 -3.72
CA TRP A 112 -11.19 -2.03 -3.09
C TRP A 112 -11.29 -3.36 -3.85
N THR A 113 -11.26 -3.30 -5.17
CA THR A 113 -11.33 -4.47 -6.05
C THR A 113 -10.06 -5.30 -5.93
N GLU A 114 -8.89 -4.66 -5.86
CA GLU A 114 -7.62 -5.37 -5.66
C GLU A 114 -7.59 -6.07 -4.30
N VAL A 115 -8.00 -5.40 -3.22
CA VAL A 115 -8.08 -6.04 -1.89
C VAL A 115 -9.00 -7.27 -1.91
N VAL A 116 -10.14 -7.18 -2.61
CA VAL A 116 -11.06 -8.31 -2.77
C VAL A 116 -10.43 -9.45 -3.56
N GLN A 117 -9.67 -9.16 -4.62
CA GLN A 117 -8.96 -10.18 -5.39
C GLN A 117 -7.91 -10.90 -4.54
N GLU A 118 -7.11 -10.15 -3.77
CA GLU A 118 -6.10 -10.71 -2.88
C GLU A 118 -6.74 -11.55 -1.75
N ALA A 119 -7.84 -11.07 -1.15
CA ALA A 119 -8.56 -11.81 -0.13
C ALA A 119 -9.14 -13.12 -0.69
N LYS A 120 -9.75 -13.09 -1.88
CA LYS A 120 -10.26 -14.31 -2.54
C LYS A 120 -9.15 -15.28 -2.89
N ALA A 121 -7.98 -14.80 -3.32
CA ALA A 121 -6.82 -15.64 -3.58
C ALA A 121 -6.34 -16.39 -2.31
N LEU A 122 -6.49 -15.78 -1.13
CA LEU A 122 -6.21 -16.39 0.17
C LEU A 122 -7.33 -17.33 0.67
N GLY A 123 -8.44 -17.43 -0.06
CA GLY A 123 -9.57 -18.29 0.28
C GLY A 123 -10.66 -17.64 1.13
N PHE A 124 -10.67 -16.31 1.24
CA PHE A 124 -11.81 -15.60 1.83
C PHE A 124 -13.02 -15.57 0.89
N GLU A 125 -14.20 -15.73 1.48
CA GLU A 125 -15.46 -15.30 0.88
C GLU A 125 -15.65 -13.80 1.15
N TRP A 126 -16.22 -13.06 0.19
CA TRP A 126 -16.44 -11.61 0.30
C TRP A 126 -17.91 -11.25 0.50
N GLY A 127 -18.20 -10.39 1.49
CA GLY A 127 -19.56 -9.95 1.80
C GLY A 127 -20.21 -9.09 0.71
N GLY A 128 -19.43 -8.50 -0.20
CA GLY A 128 -19.96 -7.82 -1.38
C GLY A 128 -20.63 -8.75 -2.41
N ASP A 129 -20.33 -10.05 -2.35
CA ASP A 129 -20.95 -11.09 -3.19
C ASP A 129 -22.25 -11.64 -2.60
N PHE A 130 -22.65 -11.22 -1.38
CA PHE A 130 -23.87 -11.71 -0.76
C PHE A 130 -25.12 -11.29 -1.54
N VAL A 131 -26.10 -12.21 -1.61
CA VAL A 131 -27.36 -12.01 -2.36
C VAL A 131 -28.22 -10.91 -1.74
N SER A 132 -28.28 -10.82 -0.41
CA SER A 132 -29.05 -9.81 0.30
C SER A 132 -28.18 -9.13 1.35
N ILE A 133 -28.19 -7.79 1.37
CA ILE A 133 -27.37 -6.93 2.23
C ILE A 133 -25.89 -7.20 2.01
N LYS A 134 -25.39 -6.60 0.93
CA LYS A 134 -23.98 -6.62 0.60
C LYS A 134 -23.19 -5.91 1.68
N ASP A 135 -22.16 -6.58 2.16
CA ASP A 135 -21.27 -6.09 3.20
C ASP A 135 -19.86 -5.99 2.62
N ALA A 136 -19.59 -4.87 1.94
CA ALA A 136 -18.35 -4.69 1.20
C ALA A 136 -17.07 -4.79 2.07
N PRO A 137 -17.06 -4.36 3.34
CA PRO A 137 -15.91 -4.55 4.25
C PRO A 137 -15.63 -5.99 4.66
N HIS A 138 -16.61 -6.88 4.55
CA HIS A 138 -16.60 -8.16 5.25
C HIS A 138 -15.89 -9.25 4.44
N PHE A 139 -14.97 -9.96 5.10
CA PHE A 139 -14.40 -11.22 4.62
C PHE A 139 -14.60 -12.33 5.65
N GLN A 140 -14.85 -13.56 5.19
CA GLN A 140 -14.97 -14.73 6.06
C GLN A 140 -14.32 -15.99 5.48
N MET A 141 -13.89 -16.89 6.36
CA MET A 141 -13.50 -18.25 5.99
C MET A 141 -14.39 -19.23 6.76
N THR A 142 -15.34 -19.85 6.06
CA THR A 142 -16.36 -20.71 6.67
C THR A 142 -15.86 -22.12 6.95
N PHE A 143 -14.84 -22.56 6.21
CA PHE A 143 -14.34 -23.94 6.20
C PHE A 143 -15.46 -24.97 5.93
N GLY A 144 -16.50 -24.55 5.19
CA GLY A 144 -17.67 -25.38 4.89
C GLY A 144 -18.70 -25.51 6.02
N LEU A 145 -18.53 -24.76 7.12
CA LEU A 145 -19.48 -24.76 8.24
C LEU A 145 -20.41 -23.55 8.18
N THR A 146 -21.68 -23.79 8.47
CA THR A 146 -22.66 -22.73 8.73
C THR A 146 -22.57 -22.23 10.17
N THR A 147 -23.03 -21.01 10.44
CA THR A 147 -23.12 -20.47 11.81
C THR A 147 -24.03 -21.30 12.72
N SER A 148 -25.02 -22.02 12.17
CA SER A 148 -25.84 -22.95 12.96
C SER A 148 -25.03 -24.16 13.45
N GLN A 149 -24.15 -24.72 12.61
CA GLN A 149 -23.27 -25.82 13.00
C GLN A 149 -22.23 -25.35 14.01
N LEU A 150 -21.64 -24.15 13.80
CA LEU A 150 -20.70 -23.55 14.75
C LEU A 150 -21.35 -23.31 16.12
N ARG A 151 -22.59 -22.80 16.15
CA ARG A 151 -23.37 -22.64 17.40
C ARG A 151 -23.68 -23.97 18.08
N ALA A 152 -23.82 -25.05 17.32
CA ALA A 152 -23.99 -26.40 17.84
C ALA A 152 -22.67 -27.06 18.31
N GLY A 153 -21.53 -26.35 18.20
CA GLY A 153 -20.22 -26.84 18.66
C GLY A 153 -19.46 -27.66 17.62
N ALA A 154 -19.80 -27.54 16.32
CA ALA A 154 -19.04 -28.20 15.26
C ALA A 154 -17.59 -27.67 15.22
N ASN A 155 -16.64 -28.60 15.10
CA ASN A 155 -15.23 -28.27 14.93
C ASN A 155 -14.87 -28.10 13.45
N LEU A 156 -13.91 -27.22 13.19
CA LEU A 156 -13.36 -27.02 11.85
C LEU A 156 -12.62 -28.27 11.38
N SER A 157 -12.78 -28.62 10.10
CA SER A 157 -12.08 -29.76 9.51
C SER A 157 -10.58 -29.49 9.43
N GLU A 158 -9.76 -30.36 10.01
CA GLU A 158 -8.29 -30.28 9.91
C GLU A 158 -7.83 -30.28 8.45
N ILE A 159 -8.49 -31.05 7.58
CA ILE A 159 -8.19 -31.09 6.14
C ILE A 159 -8.51 -29.75 5.47
N ALA A 160 -9.65 -29.13 5.79
CA ALA A 160 -10.01 -27.82 5.24
C ALA A 160 -9.03 -26.74 5.70
N MET A 161 -8.67 -26.77 6.98
CA MET A 161 -7.68 -25.88 7.58
C MET A 161 -6.30 -26.05 6.94
N ALA A 162 -5.82 -27.28 6.78
CA ALA A 162 -4.53 -27.56 6.15
C ALA A 162 -4.47 -27.11 4.69
N LYS A 163 -5.57 -27.28 3.93
CA LYS A 163 -5.67 -26.76 2.56
C LYS A 163 -5.58 -25.23 2.52
N ALA A 164 -6.28 -24.55 3.41
CA ALA A 164 -6.20 -23.10 3.51
C ALA A 164 -4.79 -22.63 3.90
N THR A 165 -4.17 -23.27 4.91
CA THR A 165 -2.79 -22.99 5.31
C THR A 165 -1.80 -23.14 4.16
N ALA A 166 -1.91 -24.21 3.35
CA ALA A 166 -1.02 -24.41 2.20
C ALA A 166 -1.12 -23.29 1.15
N ILE A 167 -2.32 -22.74 0.93
CA ILE A 167 -2.52 -21.59 0.03
C ILE A 167 -1.86 -20.34 0.64
N ILE A 168 -2.08 -20.10 1.92
CA ILE A 168 -1.54 -18.94 2.65
C ILE A 168 -0.01 -18.97 2.66
N ASP A 169 0.60 -20.11 2.97
CA ASP A 169 2.06 -20.26 3.02
C ASP A 169 2.71 -20.02 1.66
N ARG A 170 2.10 -20.51 0.58
CA ARG A 170 2.57 -20.23 -0.78
C ARG A 170 2.51 -18.72 -1.09
N LEU A 171 1.36 -18.09 -0.85
CA LEU A 171 1.17 -16.66 -1.14
C LEU A 171 2.03 -15.75 -0.24
N LYS A 172 2.39 -16.24 0.95
CA LYS A 172 3.33 -15.59 1.88
C LYS A 172 4.75 -15.59 1.36
N GLU A 173 5.23 -16.72 0.81
CA GLU A 173 6.57 -16.74 0.20
C GLU A 173 6.61 -15.90 -1.09
N GLU A 174 5.54 -15.91 -1.89
CA GLU A 174 5.42 -15.04 -3.08
C GLU A 174 5.55 -13.56 -2.71
N VAL A 175 4.76 -13.06 -1.75
CA VAL A 175 4.83 -11.63 -1.36
C VAL A 175 6.19 -11.27 -0.75
N LYS A 176 6.83 -12.19 -0.04
CA LYS A 176 8.17 -11.99 0.51
C LYS A 176 9.22 -11.85 -0.60
N GLU A 177 9.13 -12.66 -1.64
CA GLU A 177 9.99 -12.55 -2.82
C GLU A 177 9.75 -11.23 -3.55
N ASP A 178 8.49 -10.85 -3.77
CA ASP A 178 8.13 -9.58 -4.43
C ASP A 178 8.65 -8.38 -3.64
N MET A 179 8.46 -8.36 -2.31
CA MET A 179 8.97 -7.31 -1.45
C MET A 179 10.50 -7.19 -1.47
N SER A 180 11.22 -8.32 -1.57
CA SER A 180 12.68 -8.31 -1.72
C SER A 180 13.11 -7.66 -3.03
N LYS A 181 12.43 -8.01 -4.13
CA LYS A 181 12.70 -7.41 -5.45
C LYS A 181 12.38 -5.92 -5.47
N ILE A 182 11.29 -5.50 -4.84
CA ILE A 182 10.93 -4.08 -4.71
C ILE A 182 12.05 -3.32 -3.98
N ALA A 183 12.55 -3.85 -2.85
CA ALA A 183 13.64 -3.21 -2.12
C ALA A 183 14.94 -3.09 -2.95
N GLU A 184 15.27 -4.12 -3.73
CA GLU A 184 16.40 -4.06 -4.67
C GLU A 184 16.20 -2.99 -5.76
N LEU A 185 15.00 -2.88 -6.32
CA LEU A 185 14.65 -1.87 -7.31
C LEU A 185 14.70 -0.46 -6.73
N GLU A 186 14.20 -0.25 -5.51
CA GLU A 186 14.27 1.04 -4.81
C GLU A 186 15.73 1.49 -4.59
N ALA A 187 16.62 0.55 -4.25
CA ALA A 187 18.05 0.83 -4.11
C ALA A 187 18.69 1.22 -5.47
N ILE A 188 18.32 0.53 -6.55
CA ILE A 188 18.78 0.86 -7.90
C ILE A 188 18.30 2.25 -8.32
N VAL A 189 17.02 2.58 -8.10
CA VAL A 189 16.43 3.88 -8.43
C VAL A 189 17.13 5.00 -7.66
N THR A 190 17.40 4.80 -6.37
CA THR A 190 18.13 5.77 -5.54
C THR A 190 19.54 6.03 -6.09
N ASN A 191 20.28 4.99 -6.46
CA ASN A 191 21.61 5.14 -7.06
C ASN A 191 21.55 5.86 -8.41
N GLN A 192 20.54 5.56 -9.23
CA GLN A 192 20.33 6.25 -10.50
C GLN A 192 20.03 7.74 -10.29
N ASP A 193 19.22 8.09 -9.30
CA ASP A 193 18.93 9.49 -8.95
C ASP A 193 20.21 10.24 -8.52
N GLU A 194 21.05 9.64 -7.67
CA GLU A 194 22.35 10.21 -7.30
C GLU A 194 23.26 10.42 -8.53
N ARG A 195 23.27 9.48 -9.47
CA ARG A 195 24.02 9.60 -10.73
C ARG A 195 23.46 10.71 -11.62
N LEU A 196 22.14 10.87 -11.68
CA LEU A 196 21.48 11.96 -12.43
C LEU A 196 21.85 13.31 -11.81
N VAL A 197 21.72 13.47 -10.50
CA VAL A 197 22.14 14.70 -9.79
C VAL A 197 23.62 15.01 -10.05
N ALA A 198 24.50 14.00 -10.02
CA ALA A 198 25.91 14.19 -10.32
C ALA A 198 26.15 14.62 -11.78
N MET A 199 25.37 14.11 -12.74
CA MET A 199 25.42 14.51 -14.14
C MET A 199 24.88 15.93 -14.36
N GLU A 200 23.74 16.28 -13.76
CA GLU A 200 23.15 17.63 -13.79
C GLU A 200 24.15 18.66 -13.28
N LYS A 201 24.86 18.35 -12.18
CA LYS A 201 25.94 19.17 -11.64
C LYS A 201 27.11 19.33 -12.61
N ARG A 202 27.57 18.23 -13.23
CA ARG A 202 28.69 18.27 -14.20
C ARG A 202 28.36 19.10 -15.44
N LEU A 203 27.11 19.08 -15.87
CA LEU A 203 26.62 19.82 -17.03
C LEU A 203 26.21 21.25 -16.69
N ASN A 204 26.06 21.58 -15.40
CA ASN A 204 25.48 22.84 -14.88
C ASN A 204 24.07 23.11 -15.45
N ILE A 205 23.22 22.09 -15.48
CA ILE A 205 21.84 22.24 -16.01
C ILE A 205 21.04 23.27 -15.21
N SER A 206 21.29 23.39 -13.90
CA SER A 206 20.59 24.35 -13.03
C SER A 206 21.09 25.79 -13.15
N GLY A 207 22.23 26.04 -13.82
CA GLY A 207 22.87 27.36 -13.91
C GLY A 207 23.47 27.89 -12.59
N LYS A 208 23.38 27.12 -11.49
CA LYS A 208 23.77 27.56 -10.14
C LYS A 208 25.19 27.16 -9.73
N GLU A 209 25.84 26.29 -10.49
CA GLU A 209 27.20 25.87 -10.15
C GLU A 209 28.18 27.00 -10.46
N THR A 210 29.01 27.36 -9.47
CA THR A 210 30.08 28.33 -9.64
C THR A 210 31.25 27.67 -10.35
N TYR A 211 31.59 28.18 -11.52
CA TYR A 211 32.74 27.69 -12.28
C TYR A 211 34.05 28.11 -11.61
N ALA A 212 35.09 27.30 -11.81
CA ALA A 212 36.43 27.63 -11.35
C ALA A 212 36.85 29.02 -11.91
N SER A 213 37.64 29.77 -11.12
CA SER A 213 38.04 31.15 -11.39
C SER A 213 38.76 31.36 -12.73
N ASN A 214 39.18 30.29 -13.40
CA ASN A 214 39.94 30.28 -14.64
C ASN A 214 39.14 30.63 -15.90
N TYR A 215 37.80 30.68 -15.86
CA TYR A 215 36.97 31.09 -17.03
C TYR A 215 36.71 32.59 -17.12
N THR A 216 37.07 33.37 -16.10
CA THR A 216 36.68 34.78 -15.95
C THR A 216 37.12 35.64 -17.13
N GLU A 217 38.35 35.45 -17.60
CA GLU A 217 38.92 36.20 -18.72
C GLU A 217 38.21 35.85 -20.03
N ALA A 218 38.03 34.57 -20.32
CA ALA A 218 37.34 34.11 -21.52
C ALA A 218 35.87 34.53 -21.57
N ILE A 219 35.16 34.51 -20.43
CA ILE A 219 33.79 35.01 -20.33
C ILE A 219 33.73 36.52 -20.56
N THR A 220 34.71 37.27 -20.02
CA THR A 220 34.78 38.72 -20.20
C THR A 220 35.03 39.08 -21.66
N ALA A 221 35.98 38.40 -22.31
CA ALA A 221 36.28 38.55 -23.73
C ALA A 221 35.06 38.21 -24.61
N ALA A 222 34.41 37.07 -24.35
CA ALA A 222 33.21 36.66 -25.08
C ALA A 222 32.02 37.64 -24.92
N LYS A 223 31.87 38.29 -23.76
CA LYS A 223 30.88 39.37 -23.57
C LYS A 223 31.26 40.63 -24.36
N ALA A 224 32.53 41.03 -24.33
CA ALA A 224 33.02 42.20 -25.05
C ALA A 224 32.88 42.04 -26.58
N ALA A 225 33.09 40.83 -27.09
CA ALA A 225 32.87 40.47 -28.49
C ALA A 225 31.38 40.30 -28.87
N GLY A 226 30.46 40.36 -27.91
CA GLY A 226 29.03 40.15 -28.13
C GLY A 226 28.62 38.70 -28.41
N ALA A 227 29.52 37.73 -28.19
CA ALA A 227 29.24 36.30 -28.41
C ALA A 227 28.26 35.73 -27.37
N ILE A 228 28.27 36.26 -26.14
CA ILE A 228 27.29 35.94 -25.09
C ILE A 228 26.88 37.19 -24.32
N THR A 229 25.67 37.20 -23.76
CA THR A 229 25.18 38.28 -22.87
C THR A 229 25.35 37.93 -21.39
N THR A 230 25.22 36.65 -21.04
CA THR A 230 25.43 36.11 -19.70
C THR A 230 26.08 34.72 -19.76
N SER A 231 26.77 34.35 -18.68
CA SER A 231 27.33 33.01 -18.46
C SER A 231 26.48 32.18 -17.49
N ALA A 232 25.45 32.77 -16.89
CA ALA A 232 24.63 32.13 -15.86
C ALA A 232 23.73 30.99 -16.40
N ASP A 233 23.50 30.97 -17.72
CA ASP A 233 22.67 29.99 -18.43
C ASP A 233 23.51 29.04 -19.31
N LYS A 234 24.85 29.17 -19.29
CA LYS A 234 25.74 28.36 -20.11
C LYS A 234 26.11 27.09 -19.37
N SER A 235 26.05 25.96 -20.06
CA SER A 235 26.55 24.68 -19.61
C SER A 235 28.07 24.67 -19.51
N LYS A 236 28.62 23.68 -18.79
CA LYS A 236 30.08 23.50 -18.71
C LYS A 236 30.74 23.31 -20.08
N LEU A 237 30.04 22.65 -21.01
CA LEU A 237 30.56 22.44 -22.36
C LEU A 237 30.69 23.77 -23.12
N GLU A 238 29.68 24.63 -23.05
CA GLU A 238 29.70 25.96 -23.67
C GLU A 238 30.80 26.84 -23.09
N LEU A 239 31.03 26.80 -21.78
CA LEU A 239 32.13 27.54 -21.16
C LEU A 239 33.51 27.00 -21.54
N ASN A 240 33.66 25.67 -21.68
CA ASN A 240 34.90 25.10 -22.22
C ASN A 240 35.15 25.56 -23.67
N ILE A 241 34.11 25.64 -24.50
CA ILE A 241 34.21 26.14 -25.87
C ILE A 241 34.64 27.61 -25.88
N ILE A 242 34.02 28.44 -25.04
CA ILE A 242 34.40 29.85 -24.87
C ILE A 242 35.86 29.98 -24.45
N GLN A 243 36.32 29.16 -23.49
CA GLN A 243 37.71 29.15 -23.06
C GLN A 243 38.67 28.71 -24.19
N MET A 244 38.30 27.70 -24.97
CA MET A 244 39.10 27.24 -26.10
C MET A 244 39.24 28.34 -27.15
N PHE A 245 38.13 29.02 -27.50
CA PHE A 245 38.20 30.13 -28.45
C PHE A 245 39.03 31.30 -27.93
N PHE A 246 38.90 31.65 -26.65
CA PHE A 246 39.73 32.67 -26.02
C PHE A 246 41.23 32.30 -26.09
N ASN A 247 41.59 31.06 -25.75
CA ASN A 247 42.97 30.59 -25.82
C ASN A 247 43.54 30.58 -27.26
N LEU A 248 42.67 30.53 -28.27
CA LEU A 248 43.03 30.63 -29.69
C LEU A 248 42.99 32.08 -30.23
N GLY A 249 42.63 33.07 -29.41
CA GLY A 249 42.50 34.47 -29.81
C GLY A 249 41.31 34.76 -30.72
N LEU A 250 40.27 33.92 -30.65
CA LEU A 250 39.07 34.00 -31.50
C LEU A 250 37.89 34.74 -30.85
N VAL A 251 37.99 35.07 -29.56
CA VAL A 251 37.04 35.89 -28.79
C VAL A 251 37.78 36.74 -27.77
#